data_AF-A0A962HYI7-F1
#
_entry.id   AF-A0A962HYI7-F1
#
_cell.length_a   1.000
_cell.length_b   1.000
_cell.length_c   1.000
_cell.angle_alpha   90.00
_cell.angle_beta   90.00
_cell.angle_gamma   90.00
#
_symmetry.space_group_name_H-M   'P 1'
#
loop_
_entity.id
_entity.type
_entity.pdbx_description
1 polymer ?
#
loop_
_entity_poly.entity_id
_entity_poly.type
_entity_poly.pdbx_seq_one_letter_code
_entity_poly.pdbx_strand_id
1 'polypeptide(L)'
;MKALSITTALVSAFALLSTAAMAAEDLPGHQAGSQYTATFHQHAARWQLTPADGQTLDVSTDAQCGQGQSLPTGVWLLTTDADGQPTLMAPSAVNLPAGHSGQLRLVECDQAADGTGTIAAPRLLLDLLTASSGAVRIDD
;
A
#
# COMPACT_ATOMS: atom_id res chain seq x y z
N MET A 1 -71.17 -39.61 2.63
CA MET A 1 -70.47 -40.33 1.54
C MET A 1 -69.08 -39.74 1.39
N LYS A 2 -68.05 -40.61 1.40
CA LYS A 2 -66.75 -40.51 0.71
C LYS A 2 -65.91 -39.23 0.87
N ALA A 3 -64.61 -39.25 1.16
CA ALA A 3 -63.68 -40.32 1.50
C ALA A 3 -62.44 -39.62 2.07
N LEU A 4 -61.93 -40.16 3.17
CA LEU A 4 -60.61 -39.90 3.70
C LEU A 4 -59.60 -40.52 2.72
N SER A 5 -58.58 -39.78 2.27
CA SER A 5 -57.45 -40.37 1.53
C SER A 5 -56.14 -39.79 2.04
N ILE A 6 -55.46 -40.70 2.73
CA ILE A 6 -54.11 -40.67 3.27
C ILE A 6 -53.11 -40.86 2.11
N THR A 7 -51.82 -40.65 2.41
CA THR A 7 -50.60 -40.97 1.62
C THR A 7 -50.32 -39.99 0.47
N THR A 8 -49.18 -39.30 0.45
CA THR A 8 -47.85 -39.93 0.33
C THR A 8 -46.77 -39.05 0.94
N ALA A 9 -45.92 -39.66 1.77
CA ALA A 9 -44.70 -39.07 2.29
C ALA A 9 -43.70 -38.80 1.16
N LEU A 10 -43.32 -37.54 0.95
CA LEU A 10 -42.16 -37.19 0.14
C LEU A 10 -41.03 -36.81 1.10
N VAL A 11 -40.28 -37.83 1.54
CA VAL A 11 -39.01 -37.65 2.23
C VAL A 11 -38.04 -37.03 1.20
N SER A 12 -37.94 -35.71 1.23
CA SER A 12 -36.97 -34.98 0.43
C SER A 12 -35.60 -35.14 1.10
N ALA A 13 -34.79 -36.04 0.55
CA ALA A 13 -33.37 -36.13 0.87
C ALA A 13 -32.69 -34.83 0.42
N PHE A 14 -32.66 -33.82 1.31
CA PHE A 14 -31.81 -32.66 1.12
C PHE A 14 -30.36 -33.13 1.27
N ALA A 15 -29.68 -33.19 0.13
CA ALA A 15 -28.25 -33.35 0.07
C ALA A 15 -27.61 -32.28 0.96
N LEU A 16 -26.87 -32.72 1.98
CA LEU A 16 -25.96 -31.89 2.74
C LEU A 16 -24.89 -31.40 1.76
N LEU A 17 -25.10 -30.23 1.14
CA LEU A 17 -23.99 -29.48 0.58
C LEU A 17 -23.17 -29.01 1.78
N SER A 18 -22.08 -29.73 2.06
CA SER A 18 -20.98 -29.20 2.85
C SER A 18 -20.43 -27.98 2.11
N THR A 19 -20.98 -26.80 2.38
CA THR A 19 -20.22 -25.57 2.24
C THR A 19 -19.08 -25.69 3.23
N ALA A 20 -17.90 -26.02 2.72
CA ALA A 20 -16.66 -25.72 3.42
C ALA A 20 -16.65 -24.21 3.64
N ALA A 21 -17.14 -23.78 4.80
CA ALA A 21 -16.81 -22.48 5.33
C ALA A 21 -15.29 -22.53 5.50
N MET A 22 -14.56 -21.95 4.55
CA MET A 22 -13.18 -21.60 4.78
C MET A 22 -13.22 -20.70 6.00
N ALA A 23 -12.80 -21.25 7.14
CA ALA A 23 -12.47 -20.46 8.29
C ALA A 23 -11.38 -19.50 7.80
N ALA A 24 -11.76 -18.24 7.59
CA ALA A 24 -10.80 -17.16 7.55
C ALA A 24 -10.23 -17.14 8.97
N GLU A 25 -9.13 -17.87 9.16
CA GLU A 25 -8.27 -17.64 10.30
C GLU A 25 -7.87 -16.18 10.24
N ASP A 26 -8.42 -15.41 11.17
CA ASP A 26 -8.04 -14.05 11.50
C ASP A 26 -6.62 -14.08 12.06
N LEU A 27 -5.67 -14.42 11.19
CA LEU A 27 -4.27 -14.06 11.36
C LEU A 27 -4.22 -12.55 11.30
N PRO A 28 -3.47 -11.86 12.18
CA PRO A 28 -3.33 -10.41 12.11
C PRO A 28 -2.82 -10.00 10.72
N GLY A 29 -3.78 -9.55 9.90
CA GLY A 29 -3.65 -8.83 8.63
C GLY A 29 -2.46 -9.16 7.75
N HIS A 30 -2.42 -10.33 7.14
CA HIS A 30 -1.80 -10.44 5.81
C HIS A 30 -2.92 -10.57 4.78
N GLN A 31 -3.57 -9.43 4.51
CA GLN A 31 -4.46 -9.30 3.36
C GLN A 31 -3.57 -9.15 2.11
N ALA A 32 -3.95 -9.83 1.03
CA ALA A 32 -3.26 -9.78 -0.24
C ALA A 32 -3.47 -8.42 -0.94
N GLY A 33 -2.89 -7.37 -0.36
CA GLY A 33 -2.51 -6.14 -1.03
C GLY A 33 -1.04 -6.23 -1.39
N SER A 34 -0.61 -5.47 -2.40
CA SER A 34 0.79 -5.38 -2.86
C SER A 34 1.82 -5.46 -1.72
N GLN A 35 2.97 -6.10 -1.98
CA GLN A 35 4.13 -6.14 -1.07
C GLN A 35 4.65 -4.73 -0.67
N TYR A 36 4.17 -3.69 -1.37
CA TYR A 36 4.48 -2.28 -1.17
C TYR A 36 3.21 -1.46 -1.07
N THR A 37 3.22 -0.49 -0.17
CA THR A 37 2.14 0.49 0.02
C THR A 37 2.10 1.50 -1.13
N ALA A 38 3.26 1.81 -1.71
CA ALA A 38 3.36 2.69 -2.88
C ALA A 38 4.59 2.38 -3.75
N THR A 39 4.53 2.79 -5.02
CA THR A 39 5.67 2.88 -5.93
C THR A 39 5.84 4.34 -6.35
N PHE A 40 7.07 4.86 -6.33
CA PHE A 40 7.43 6.17 -6.88
C PHE A 40 8.24 5.98 -8.16
N HIS A 41 7.70 6.46 -9.27
CA HIS A 41 8.36 6.51 -10.58
C HIS A 41 9.03 7.87 -10.75
N GLN A 42 10.35 7.90 -10.63
CA GLN A 42 11.14 9.13 -10.52
C GLN A 42 11.07 9.98 -11.80
N HIS A 43 11.32 9.39 -12.96
CA HIS A 43 11.31 10.10 -14.24
C HIS A 43 9.95 10.65 -14.61
N ALA A 44 8.89 9.91 -14.25
CA ALA A 44 7.52 10.33 -14.48
C ALA A 44 7.01 11.28 -13.38
N ALA A 45 7.78 11.49 -12.31
CA ALA A 45 7.38 12.24 -11.12
C ALA A 45 5.98 11.81 -10.66
N ARG A 46 5.80 10.50 -10.45
CA ARG A 46 4.48 9.90 -10.25
C ARG A 46 4.51 8.88 -9.13
N TRP A 47 3.54 8.97 -8.25
CA TRP A 47 3.27 7.97 -7.24
C TRP A 47 2.12 7.08 -7.67
N GLN A 48 2.26 5.79 -7.37
CA GLN A 48 1.24 4.78 -7.52
C GLN A 48 1.03 4.14 -6.16
N LEU A 49 -0.07 4.43 -5.49
CA LEU A 49 -0.44 3.81 -4.23
C LEU A 49 -1.21 2.54 -4.49
N THR A 50 -0.93 1.50 -3.70
CA THR A 50 -1.72 0.27 -3.71
C THR A 50 -2.15 -0.03 -2.28
N PRO A 51 -3.27 0.56 -1.82
CA PRO A 51 -3.80 0.33 -0.48
C PRO A 51 -4.23 -1.12 -0.30
N ALA A 52 -4.50 -1.51 0.95
CA ALA A 52 -4.89 -2.87 1.31
C ALA A 52 -6.21 -3.33 0.64
N ASP A 53 -7.05 -2.40 0.21
CA ASP A 53 -8.30 -2.69 -0.52
C ASP A 53 -8.07 -3.05 -2.01
N GLY A 54 -6.82 -2.96 -2.48
CA GLY A 54 -6.42 -3.29 -3.85
C GLY A 54 -6.73 -2.22 -4.90
N GLN A 55 -7.28 -1.07 -4.52
CA GLN A 55 -7.58 0.00 -5.47
C GLN A 55 -6.35 0.87 -5.72
N THR A 56 -5.73 0.70 -6.89
CA THR A 56 -4.57 1.53 -7.24
C THR A 56 -4.96 2.99 -7.47
N LEU A 57 -4.24 3.90 -6.81
CA LEU A 57 -4.37 5.34 -6.99
C LEU A 57 -3.09 5.91 -7.59
N ASP A 58 -3.20 6.56 -8.75
CA ASP A 58 -2.10 7.30 -9.36
C ASP A 58 -2.16 8.77 -8.93
N VAL A 59 -1.05 9.28 -8.40
CA VAL A 59 -0.86 10.67 -7.99
C VAL A 59 0.35 11.23 -8.74
N SER A 60 0.10 12.09 -9.73
CA SER A 60 1.18 12.84 -10.37
C SER A 60 1.68 13.89 -9.39
N THR A 61 2.99 14.03 -9.25
CA THR A 61 3.56 15.21 -8.60
C THR A 61 3.69 16.28 -9.66
N ASP A 62 2.98 17.40 -9.48
CA ASP A 62 3.02 18.52 -10.41
C ASP A 62 4.41 19.17 -10.43
N ALA A 63 4.66 20.08 -11.38
CA ALA A 63 5.90 20.85 -11.46
C ALA A 63 6.26 21.57 -10.14
N GLN A 64 5.27 21.79 -9.26
CA GLN A 64 5.44 22.41 -7.95
C GLN A 64 6.22 21.55 -6.94
N CYS A 65 6.31 20.24 -7.13
CA CYS A 65 7.07 19.36 -6.24
C CYS A 65 8.56 19.31 -6.60
N GLY A 66 8.96 19.94 -7.70
CA GLY A 66 10.33 19.89 -8.20
C GLY A 66 10.70 18.50 -8.72
N GLN A 67 11.62 18.45 -9.67
CA GLN A 67 12.28 17.21 -10.08
C GLN A 67 13.45 17.02 -9.12
N GLY A 68 13.22 16.28 -8.04
CA GLY A 68 14.29 15.96 -7.08
C GLY A 68 15.47 15.27 -7.77
N GLN A 69 16.64 15.31 -7.13
CA GLN A 69 17.80 14.54 -7.57
C GLN A 69 17.45 13.05 -7.66
N SER A 70 18.02 12.34 -8.65
CA SER A 70 17.80 10.89 -8.80
C SER A 70 18.13 10.15 -7.49
N LEU A 71 17.16 9.39 -7.01
CA LEU A 71 17.19 8.68 -5.74
C LEU A 71 17.67 7.24 -5.98
N PRO A 72 18.28 6.59 -4.99
CA PRO A 72 18.63 5.18 -5.12
C PRO A 72 17.36 4.32 -5.27
N THR A 73 17.26 3.62 -6.40
CA THR A 73 16.17 2.68 -6.68
C THR A 73 16.15 1.52 -5.70
N GLY A 74 14.98 1.00 -5.39
CA GLY A 74 14.82 -0.17 -4.54
C GLY A 74 13.64 -0.05 -3.58
N VAL A 75 13.56 -0.99 -2.64
CA VAL A 75 12.52 -1.02 -1.62
C VAL A 75 13.01 -0.29 -0.38
N TRP A 76 12.26 0.73 0.02
CA TRP A 76 12.49 1.53 1.21
C TRP A 76 11.38 1.28 2.23
N LEU A 77 11.73 1.29 3.51
CA LEU A 77 10.76 1.14 4.59
C LEU A 77 10.10 2.49 4.88
N LEU A 78 8.77 2.52 4.90
CA LEU A 78 8.02 3.70 5.30
C LEU A 78 7.91 3.74 6.83
N THR A 79 8.39 4.81 7.41
CA THR A 79 8.38 5.07 8.86
C THR A 79 8.01 6.52 9.13
N THR A 80 8.00 6.91 10.40
CA THR A 80 7.83 8.29 10.84
C THR A 80 9.03 8.71 11.66
N ASP A 81 9.49 9.94 11.51
CA ASP A 81 10.55 10.50 12.36
C ASP A 81 10.02 10.88 13.75
N ALA A 82 10.89 11.49 14.58
CA ALA A 82 10.55 11.91 15.94
C ALA A 82 9.45 12.99 16.00
N ASP A 83 9.26 13.74 14.92
CA ASP A 83 8.24 14.78 14.78
C ASP A 83 6.96 14.23 14.13
N GLY A 84 6.91 12.92 13.87
CA GLY A 84 5.78 12.24 13.24
C GLY A 84 5.72 12.40 11.72
N GLN A 85 6.77 12.91 11.09
CA GLN A 85 6.80 13.13 9.65
C GLN A 85 7.17 11.85 8.90
N PRO A 86 6.49 11.53 7.79
CA PRO A 86 6.78 10.34 7.00
C PRO A 86 8.22 10.39 6.46
N THR A 87 8.94 9.29 6.61
CA THR A 87 10.33 9.12 6.20
C THR A 87 10.54 7.75 5.56
N LEU A 88 11.37 7.67 4.53
CA LEU A 88 11.84 6.43 3.93
C LEU A 88 13.20 6.04 4.51
N MET A 89 13.32 4.81 4.98
CA MET A 89 14.57 4.25 5.47
C MET A 89 15.06 3.13 4.57
N ALA A 90 16.32 3.22 4.14
CA ALA A 90 16.96 2.21 3.30
C ALA A 90 17.27 0.94 4.13
N PRO A 91 16.72 -0.22 3.78
CA PRO A 91 17.25 -1.48 4.28
C PRO A 91 18.64 -1.76 3.69
N SER A 92 19.40 -2.66 4.32
CA SER A 92 20.79 -2.99 3.93
C SER A 92 20.95 -3.47 2.48
N ALA A 93 19.86 -3.85 1.81
CA ALA A 93 19.86 -4.30 0.42
C ALA A 93 19.80 -3.15 -0.60
N VAL A 94 19.46 -1.93 -0.20
CA VAL A 94 19.49 -0.77 -1.10
C VAL A 94 20.93 -0.34 -1.32
N ASN A 95 21.33 -0.22 -2.59
CA ASN A 95 22.67 0.24 -2.93
C ASN A 95 22.73 1.77 -2.79
N LEU A 96 23.38 2.24 -1.73
CA LEU A 96 23.47 3.66 -1.40
C LEU A 96 24.80 4.26 -1.87
N PRO A 97 24.82 5.45 -2.48
CA PRO A 97 26.04 6.19 -2.74
C PRO A 97 26.86 6.44 -1.47
N ALA A 98 28.18 6.54 -1.59
CA ALA A 98 29.04 6.83 -0.46
C ALA A 98 28.65 8.15 0.23
N GLY A 99 28.49 8.11 1.55
CA GLY A 99 28.08 9.28 2.35
C GLY A 99 26.57 9.53 2.40
N HIS A 100 25.74 8.71 1.73
CA HIS A 100 24.28 8.81 1.84
C HIS A 100 23.81 8.35 3.24
N SER A 101 22.88 9.08 3.86
CA SER A 101 22.38 8.80 5.22
C SER A 101 21.56 7.50 5.32
N GLY A 102 21.02 7.05 4.19
CA GLY A 102 20.04 5.96 4.13
C GLY A 102 18.64 6.38 4.58
N GLN A 103 18.38 7.69 4.66
CA GLN A 103 17.07 8.24 5.00
C GLN A 103 16.65 9.27 3.97
N LEU A 104 15.39 9.21 3.53
CA LEU A 104 14.78 10.22 2.68
C LEU A 104 13.54 10.76 3.42
N ARG A 105 13.53 12.04 3.76
CA ARG A 105 12.34 12.67 4.35
C ARG A 105 11.30 12.94 3.28
N LEU A 106 10.04 12.61 3.54
CA LEU A 106 8.95 13.06 2.68
C LEU A 106 8.47 14.43 3.16
N VAL A 107 8.37 15.38 2.25
CA VAL A 107 7.99 16.77 2.55
C VAL A 107 6.91 17.24 1.58
N GLU A 108 6.13 18.25 2.00
CA GLU A 108 5.19 18.91 1.10
C GLU A 108 5.93 19.60 -0.04
N CYS A 109 5.29 19.71 -1.20
CA CYS A 109 5.90 20.24 -2.42
C CYS A 109 6.40 21.69 -2.29
N ASP A 110 5.77 22.49 -1.42
CA ASP A 110 6.20 23.86 -1.10
C ASP A 110 7.37 23.92 -0.10
N GLN A 111 7.69 22.82 0.56
CA GLN A 111 8.79 22.65 1.52
C GLN A 111 10.01 21.96 0.90
N ALA A 112 9.93 21.59 -0.38
CA ALA A 112 11.01 20.93 -1.10
C ALA A 112 12.22 21.88 -1.20
N ALA A 113 13.22 21.67 -0.33
CA ALA A 113 14.51 22.32 -0.46
C ALA A 113 15.36 21.50 -1.43
N ASP A 114 15.97 22.16 -2.41
CA ASP A 114 16.94 21.55 -3.33
C ASP A 114 18.05 20.84 -2.52
N GLY A 115 17.95 19.52 -2.36
CA GLY A 115 18.82 18.81 -1.44
C GLY A 115 18.73 17.29 -1.53
N THR A 116 19.85 16.63 -1.24
CA THR A 116 19.93 15.18 -1.07
C THR A 116 19.14 14.76 0.17
N GLY A 117 18.38 13.67 0.07
CA GLY A 117 17.68 13.12 1.23
C GLY A 117 16.26 13.64 1.46
N THR A 118 15.63 14.27 0.47
CA THR A 118 14.21 14.65 0.54
C THR A 118 13.45 14.22 -0.71
N ILE A 119 12.17 13.87 -0.53
CA ILE A 119 11.23 13.63 -1.63
C ILE A 119 10.01 14.52 -1.39
N ALA A 120 9.68 15.32 -2.38
CA ALA A 120 8.51 16.16 -2.36
C ALA A 120 7.27 15.38 -2.83
N ALA A 121 6.16 15.57 -2.12
CA ALA A 121 4.89 14.93 -2.44
C ALA A 121 3.70 15.84 -2.11
N PRO A 122 2.59 15.77 -2.88
CA PRO A 122 1.37 16.48 -2.53
C PRO A 122 0.89 16.10 -1.13
N ARG A 123 0.32 17.04 -0.40
CA ARG A 123 -0.13 16.81 0.98
C ARG A 123 -1.06 15.60 1.14
N LEU A 124 -2.00 15.43 0.19
CA LEU A 124 -2.89 14.26 0.17
C LEU A 124 -2.12 12.93 0.17
N LEU A 125 -1.02 12.86 -0.59
CA LEU A 125 -0.18 11.67 -0.65
C LEU A 125 0.54 11.44 0.68
N LEU A 126 1.09 12.49 1.30
CA LEU A 126 1.73 12.39 2.61
C LEU A 126 0.74 11.88 3.68
N ASP A 127 -0.48 12.39 3.67
CA ASP A 127 -1.53 11.94 4.61
C ASP A 127 -1.85 10.45 4.41
N LEU A 128 -1.96 9.99 3.17
CA LEU A 128 -2.19 8.57 2.83
C LEU A 128 -1.03 7.67 3.25
N LEU A 129 0.22 8.14 3.05
CA LEU A 129 1.41 7.41 3.45
C LEU A 129 1.53 7.33 4.98
N THR A 130 1.29 8.42 5.71
CA THR A 130 1.30 8.45 7.18
C THR A 130 0.22 7.57 7.79
N ALA A 131 -0.95 7.46 7.14
CA ALA A 131 -2.01 6.54 7.56
C ALA A 131 -1.68 5.06 7.31
N SER A 132 -0.57 4.78 6.63
CA SER A 132 -0.15 3.44 6.24
C SER A 132 1.13 3.02 6.94
N SER A 133 1.34 1.70 7.04
CA SER A 133 2.62 1.12 7.41
C SER A 133 3.03 0.16 6.31
N GLY A 134 4.31 0.16 5.95
CA GLY A 134 4.81 -0.77 4.93
C GLY A 134 6.07 -0.28 4.24
N ALA A 135 6.11 -0.46 2.93
CA ALA A 135 7.28 -0.17 2.13
C ALA A 135 6.92 0.62 0.87
N VAL A 136 7.83 1.48 0.45
CA VAL A 136 7.76 2.23 -0.80
C VAL A 136 8.82 1.69 -1.74
N ARG A 137 8.43 1.35 -2.96
CA ARG A 137 9.38 1.03 -4.02
C ARG A 137 9.73 2.31 -4.78
N ILE A 138 11.01 2.64 -4.88
CA ILE A 138 11.50 3.70 -5.77
C ILE A 138 11.97 3.02 -7.06
N ASP A 139 11.30 3.35 -8.15
CA ASP A 139 11.57 2.87 -9.51
C ASP A 139 12.03 4.04 -10.40
N ASP A 140 12.56 3.71 -11.58
CA ASP A 140 12.96 4.69 -12.59
C ASP A 140 11.77 5.48 -13.15
#